data_AF-A0A6A3N0R7-F1
#
_entry.id   AF-A0A6A3N0R7-F1
#
_cell.length_a   1.000
_cell.length_b   1.000
_cell.length_c   1.000
_cell.angle_alpha   90.00
_cell.angle_beta   90.00
_cell.angle_gamma   90.00
#
_symmetry.space_group_name_H-M   'P 1'
#
loop_
_entity.id
_entity.type
_entity.pdbx_description
1 polymer ?
#
loop_
_entity_poly.entity_id
_entity_poly.type
_entity_poly.pdbx_seq_one_letter_code
_entity_poly.pdbx_strand_id
1 'polypeptide(L)'
;MVLRRGCYKKEDLEEALTRTCEGEKFAAVARTSPIPIRTLFKKSKELQTTGSIEGERRGPKPALSPEQEADIVAWVAGMQRAGFPVGPARVLDRANKIYAKIHGAPEPCPTL
;
A
#
# COMPACT_ATOMS: atom_id res chain seq x y z
N MET A 1 -14.28 -23.93 14.71
CA MET A 1 -13.27 -22.89 14.97
C MET A 1 -13.46 -21.78 13.94
N VAL A 2 -14.02 -20.63 14.34
CA VAL A 2 -14.29 -19.51 13.43
C VAL A 2 -12.99 -18.73 13.27
N LEU A 3 -12.28 -18.92 12.15
CA LEU A 3 -11.11 -18.11 11.79
C LEU A 3 -11.56 -16.65 11.68
N ARG A 4 -11.24 -15.84 12.70
CA ARG A 4 -11.51 -14.40 12.67
C ARG A 4 -10.80 -13.80 11.46
N ARG A 5 -11.52 -13.00 10.68
CA ARG A 5 -10.88 -12.16 9.66
C ARG A 5 -9.83 -11.30 10.35
N GLY A 6 -8.53 -11.53 10.09
CA GLY A 6 -7.58 -10.44 10.29
C GLY A 6 -6.11 -10.73 10.58
N CYS A 7 -5.63 -11.93 10.89
CA CYS A 7 -4.19 -12.09 11.20
C CYS A 7 -3.63 -13.41 10.67
N TYR A 8 -3.25 -13.44 9.40
CA TYR A 8 -2.25 -14.39 8.91
C TYR A 8 -0.95 -13.62 8.67
N LYS A 9 0.20 -14.25 8.92
CA LYS A 9 1.49 -13.61 8.62
C LYS A 9 1.66 -13.54 7.11
N LYS A 10 2.49 -12.59 6.66
CA LYS A 10 2.87 -12.50 5.24
C LYS A 10 3.61 -13.75 4.79
N GLU A 11 4.51 -14.24 5.65
CA GLU A 11 5.26 -15.49 5.46
C GLU A 11 4.32 -16.69 5.19
N ASP A 12 3.30 -16.89 6.04
CA ASP A 12 2.33 -17.97 5.87
C ASP A 12 1.54 -17.86 4.55
N LEU A 13 1.29 -16.64 4.08
CA LEU A 13 0.59 -16.39 2.82
C LEU A 13 1.48 -16.70 1.63
N GLU A 14 2.73 -16.25 1.66
CA GLU A 14 3.73 -16.50 0.61
C GLU A 14 3.99 -18.00 0.47
N GLU A 15 4.22 -18.69 1.59
CA GLU A 15 4.42 -20.14 1.59
C GLU A 15 3.21 -20.88 1.01
N ALA A 16 2.00 -20.52 1.42
CA ALA A 16 0.78 -21.14 0.92
C ALA A 16 0.56 -20.89 -0.59
N LEU A 17 0.98 -19.73 -1.10
CA LEU A 17 0.95 -19.42 -2.53
C LEU A 17 2.00 -20.21 -3.31
N THR A 18 3.22 -20.36 -2.78
CA THR A 18 4.27 -21.19 -3.39
C THR A 18 3.80 -22.63 -3.58
N ARG A 19 3.25 -23.26 -2.54
CA ARG A 19 2.68 -24.62 -2.62
C ARG A 19 1.55 -24.74 -3.65
N THR A 20 0.73 -23.70 -3.76
CA THR A 20 -0.33 -23.64 -4.77
C THR A 20 0.26 -23.54 -6.19
N CYS A 21 1.31 -22.75 -6.38
CA CYS A 21 2.04 -22.65 -7.66
C CYS A 21 2.75 -23.97 -8.03
N GLU A 22 3.22 -24.73 -7.05
CA GLU A 22 3.78 -26.08 -7.23
C GLU A 22 2.72 -27.14 -7.60
N GLY A 23 1.43 -26.79 -7.55
CA GLY A 23 0.33 -27.63 -8.01
C GLY A 23 -0.52 -28.25 -6.89
N GLU A 24 -0.28 -27.90 -5.63
CA GLU A 24 -1.18 -28.32 -4.55
C GLU A 24 -2.57 -27.71 -4.71
N LYS A 25 -3.61 -28.49 -4.38
CA LYS A 25 -4.99 -28.00 -4.41
C LYS A 25 -5.19 -26.98 -3.31
N PHE A 26 -5.80 -25.83 -3.63
CA PHE A 26 -6.20 -24.79 -2.68
C PHE A 26 -6.88 -25.29 -1.40
N ALA A 27 -7.73 -26.32 -1.52
CA ALA A 27 -8.43 -26.91 -0.38
C ALA A 27 -7.52 -27.72 0.56
N ALA A 28 -6.45 -28.33 0.03
CA ALA A 28 -5.43 -29.00 0.84
C ALA A 28 -4.62 -27.94 1.59
N VAL A 29 -4.11 -26.93 0.87
CA VAL A 29 -3.34 -25.83 1.43
C VAL A 29 -4.13 -25.07 2.52
N ALA A 30 -5.43 -24.82 2.31
CA ALA A 30 -6.27 -24.13 3.30
C ALA A 30 -6.57 -24.96 4.57
N ARG A 31 -6.40 -26.28 4.52
CA ARG A 31 -6.55 -27.15 5.70
C ARG A 31 -5.26 -27.21 6.53
N THR A 32 -4.12 -27.04 5.89
CA THR A 32 -2.79 -27.14 6.50
C THR A 32 -2.16 -25.79 6.82
N SER A 33 -2.78 -24.69 6.38
CA SER A 33 -2.32 -23.32 6.63
C SER A 33 -3.37 -22.52 7.40
N PRO A 34 -2.97 -21.42 8.07
CA PRO A 34 -3.91 -20.49 8.68
C PRO A 34 -4.67 -19.63 7.64
N ILE A 35 -4.44 -19.85 6.34
CA ILE A 35 -4.98 -19.02 5.26
C ILE A 35 -6.33 -19.56 4.78
N PRO A 36 -7.41 -18.77 4.87
CA PRO A 36 -8.71 -19.19 4.35
C PRO A 36 -8.64 -19.45 2.84
N ILE A 37 -9.34 -20.48 2.36
CA ILE A 37 -9.38 -20.85 0.93
C ILE A 37 -9.76 -19.68 0.01
N ARG A 38 -10.69 -18.83 0.44
CA ARG A 38 -11.11 -17.62 -0.29
C ARG A 38 -9.96 -16.62 -0.46
N THR A 39 -9.08 -16.51 0.53
CA THR A 39 -7.90 -15.65 0.49
C THR A 39 -6.89 -16.19 -0.51
N LEU A 40 -6.64 -17.50 -0.51
CA LEU A 40 -5.73 -18.12 -1.48
C LEU A 40 -6.20 -17.90 -2.92
N PHE A 41 -7.47 -18.14 -3.22
CA PHE A 41 -8.03 -17.88 -4.56
C PHE A 41 -7.92 -16.41 -4.98
N LYS A 42 -8.21 -15.48 -4.06
CA LYS A 42 -8.11 -14.05 -4.34
C LYS A 42 -6.66 -13.67 -4.63
N LYS A 43 -5.73 -14.10 -3.78
CA LYS A 43 -4.32 -13.72 -3.85
C LYS A 43 -3.58 -14.40 -4.99
N SER A 44 -3.91 -15.65 -5.32
CA SER A 44 -3.37 -16.33 -6.50
C SER A 44 -3.82 -15.64 -7.79
N LYS A 45 -5.09 -15.19 -7.86
CA LYS A 45 -5.59 -14.42 -8.99
C LYS A 45 -4.89 -13.06 -9.10
N GLU A 46 -4.75 -12.33 -8.00
CA GLU A 46 -3.98 -11.06 -7.97
C GLU A 46 -2.54 -11.26 -8.43
N LEU A 47 -1.87 -12.34 -7.98
CA LEU A 47 -0.52 -12.68 -8.39
C LEU A 47 -0.44 -12.97 -9.90
N GLN A 48 -1.41 -13.68 -10.47
CA GLN A 48 -1.46 -13.95 -11.91
C GLN A 48 -1.75 -12.71 -12.75
N THR A 49 -2.61 -11.80 -12.28
CA THR A 49 -3.00 -10.61 -13.06
C THR A 49 -2.02 -9.45 -12.93
N THR A 50 -1.46 -9.25 -11.74
CA THR A 50 -0.71 -8.04 -11.38
C THR A 50 0.76 -8.35 -11.12
N GLY A 51 1.13 -9.62 -10.94
CA GLY A 51 2.50 -10.03 -10.59
C GLY A 51 2.90 -9.72 -9.16
N SER A 52 1.99 -9.17 -8.34
CA SER A 52 2.25 -8.81 -6.95
C SER A 52 1.06 -9.12 -6.05
N ILE A 53 1.36 -9.59 -4.85
CA ILE A 53 0.39 -9.85 -3.77
C ILE A 53 0.37 -8.75 -2.72
N GLU A 54 1.20 -7.70 -2.88
CA GLU A 54 1.18 -6.57 -1.97
C GLU A 54 -0.22 -5.98 -1.90
N GLY A 55 -0.67 -5.76 -0.67
CA GLY A 55 -1.98 -5.17 -0.45
C GLY A 55 -1.97 -3.75 -0.96
N GLU A 56 -2.85 -3.44 -1.92
CA GLU A 56 -3.12 -2.05 -2.26
C GLU A 56 -3.52 -1.27 -0.99
N ARG A 57 -3.07 -0.02 -0.93
CA ARG A 57 -3.44 0.90 0.15
C ARG A 57 -4.96 1.00 0.22
N ARG A 58 -5.54 0.70 1.38
CA ARG A 58 -6.97 0.91 1.61
C ARG A 58 -7.27 2.40 1.68
N GLY A 59 -8.38 2.81 1.06
CA GLY A 59 -8.90 4.18 1.10
C GLY A 59 -8.95 4.83 -0.28
N PRO A 60 -9.32 6.13 -0.34
CA PRO A 60 -9.30 6.90 -1.57
C PRO A 60 -7.92 6.92 -2.21
N LYS A 61 -7.88 7.09 -3.52
CA LYS A 61 -6.63 7.27 -4.26
C LYS A 61 -5.87 8.47 -3.67
N PRO A 62 -4.55 8.36 -3.45
CA PRO A 62 -3.74 9.48 -2.99
C PRO A 62 -3.89 10.69 -3.90
N ALA A 63 -3.87 11.88 -3.30
CA ALA A 63 -3.94 13.15 -4.03
C ALA A 63 -2.68 13.42 -4.86
N LEU A 64 -1.54 12.85 -4.45
CA LEU A 64 -0.27 12.93 -5.15
C LEU A 64 0.10 11.56 -5.71
N SER A 65 0.76 11.53 -6.87
CA SER A 65 1.30 10.29 -7.43
C SER A 65 2.51 9.81 -6.60
N PRO A 66 2.86 8.52 -6.66
CA PRO A 66 4.06 7.99 -5.98
C PRO A 66 5.35 8.74 -6.35
N GLU A 67 5.46 9.18 -7.62
CA GLU A 67 6.60 9.97 -8.09
C GLU A 67 6.68 11.34 -7.39
N GLN A 68 5.53 12.01 -7.21
CA GLN A 68 5.45 13.29 -6.52
C GLN A 68 5.75 13.15 -5.02
N GLU A 69 5.29 12.06 -4.40
CA GLU A 69 5.67 11.74 -3.02
C GLU A 69 7.18 11.49 -2.90
N ALA A 70 7.78 10.77 -3.86
CA ALA A 70 9.22 10.54 -3.90
C ALA A 70 10.03 11.84 -4.04
N ASP A 71 9.57 12.80 -4.85
CA ASP A 71 10.18 14.12 -4.97
C ASP A 71 10.18 14.88 -3.64
N ILE A 72 9.07 14.81 -2.89
CA ILE A 72 8.98 15.42 -1.56
C ILE A 72 9.97 14.75 -0.60
N VAL A 73 10.06 13.42 -0.61
CA VAL A 73 11.00 12.67 0.23
C VAL A 73 12.45 13.02 -0.11
N ALA A 74 12.80 13.07 -1.40
CA ALA A 74 14.13 13.45 -1.86
C ALA A 74 14.48 14.89 -1.43
N TRP A 75 13.54 15.81 -1.54
CA TRP A 75 13.69 17.18 -1.05
C TRP A 75 13.88 17.24 0.46
N VAL A 76 13.08 16.52 1.26
CA VAL A 76 13.24 16.44 2.72
C VAL A 76 14.62 15.92 3.09
N ALA A 77 15.07 14.83 2.46
CA ALA A 77 16.38 14.25 2.69
C ALA A 77 17.51 15.23 2.32
N GLY A 78 17.37 15.96 1.20
CA GLY A 78 18.32 17.00 0.79
C GLY A 78 18.42 18.13 1.81
N MET A 79 17.28 18.62 2.32
CA MET A 79 17.24 19.67 3.34
C MET A 79 17.90 19.22 4.65
N GLN A 80 17.60 18.00 5.11
CA GLN A 80 18.18 17.44 6.33
C GLN A 80 19.70 17.25 6.20
N ARG A 81 20.18 16.74 5.06
CA ARG A 81 21.63 16.63 4.79
C ARG A 81 22.34 17.98 4.79
N ALA A 82 21.66 19.03 4.37
CA ALA A 82 22.17 20.40 4.42
C ALA A 82 22.04 21.06 5.81
N GLY A 83 21.64 20.31 6.85
CA GLY A 83 21.54 20.80 8.23
C GLY A 83 20.25 21.58 8.53
N PHE A 84 19.29 21.59 7.60
CA PHE A 84 18.01 22.27 7.80
C PHE A 84 16.94 21.28 8.29
N PRO A 85 16.42 21.44 9.52
CA PRO A 85 15.30 20.63 9.97
C PRO A 85 14.05 20.93 9.14
N VAL A 86 13.37 19.87 8.71
CA VAL A 86 12.09 19.96 7.98
C VAL A 86 11.00 19.35 8.85
N GLY A 87 10.15 20.20 9.41
CA GLY A 87 9.00 19.76 10.20
C GLY A 87 7.77 19.46 9.34
N PRO A 88 6.74 18.80 9.92
CA PRO A 88 5.52 18.39 9.20
C PRO A 88 4.81 19.53 8.46
N ALA A 89 4.71 20.72 9.07
CA ALA A 89 4.07 21.87 8.46
C ALA A 89 4.73 22.29 7.13
N ARG A 90 6.06 22.21 7.05
CA ARG A 90 6.81 22.59 5.85
C ARG A 90 6.69 21.54 4.74
N VAL A 91 6.56 20.27 5.13
CA VAL A 91 6.25 19.18 4.19
C VAL A 91 4.85 19.37 3.61
N LEU A 92 3.85 19.70 4.45
CA LEU A 92 2.49 19.96 4.00
C LEU A 92 2.40 21.18 3.06
N ASP A 93 3.08 22.28 3.39
CA ASP A 93 3.16 23.45 2.50
C ASP A 93 3.75 23.09 1.12
N ARG A 94 4.83 22.28 1.10
CA ARG A 94 5.44 21.80 -0.15
C ARG A 94 4.48 20.90 -0.93
N ALA A 95 3.81 19.97 -0.26
CA ALA A 95 2.84 19.06 -0.86
C ALA A 95 1.65 19.83 -1.46
N ASN A 96 1.11 20.79 -0.72
CA ASN A 96 0.00 21.64 -1.18
C ASN A 96 0.40 22.48 -2.40
N LYS A 97 1.64 22.98 -2.44
CA LYS A 97 2.17 23.69 -3.62
C LYS A 97 2.27 22.78 -4.85
N ILE A 98 2.65 21.51 -4.67
CA ILE A 98 2.67 20.53 -5.76
C ILE A 98 1.25 20.25 -6.22
N TYR A 99 0.35 19.97 -5.28
CA TYR A 99 -1.06 19.71 -5.55
C TYR A 99 -1.72 20.87 -6.33
N ALA A 100 -1.52 22.10 -5.88
CA ALA A 100 -2.09 23.29 -6.52
C ALA A 100 -1.59 23.51 -7.95
N LYS A 101 -0.34 23.11 -8.26
CA LYS A 101 0.19 23.19 -9.62
C LYS A 101 -0.46 22.17 -10.57
N ILE A 102 -0.88 21.03 -10.05
CA ILE A 102 -1.46 19.94 -10.84
C ILE A 102 -2.96 20.16 -11.03
N HIS A 103 -3.66 20.58 -9.97
CA HIS A 103 -5.12 20.61 -9.92
C HIS A 103 -5.72 22.03 -9.92
N GLY A 104 -4.90 23.08 -9.92
CA GLY A 104 -5.34 24.44 -9.62
C GLY A 104 -5.41 24.70 -8.12
N ALA A 105 -5.48 25.98 -7.71
CA ALA A 105 -5.58 26.32 -6.29
C ALA A 105 -6.80 25.62 -5.67
N PRO A 106 -6.67 24.93 -4.52
CA PRO A 106 -7.83 24.40 -3.84
C PRO A 106 -8.75 25.56 -3.45
N GLU A 107 -10.00 25.50 -3.91
CA GLU A 107 -11.06 26.39 -3.43
C GLU A 107 -11.03 26.38 -1.89
N PRO A 108 -10.96 27.54 -1.22
CA PRO A 108 -10.96 27.58 0.23
C PRO A 108 -12.23 26.89 0.75
N CYS A 109 -12.07 25.97 1.71
CA CYS A 109 -13.22 25.37 2.38
C CYS A 109 -14.12 26.49 2.92
N PRO A 110 -15.44 26.47 2.64
CA PRO A 110 -16.34 27.43 3.27
C PRO A 110 -16.27 27.22 4.77
N THR A 111 -15.83 28.25 5.48
CA THR A 111 -15.87 28.30 6.95
C THR A 111 -17.32 28.13 7.41
N LEU A 112 -17.59 27.09 8.20
CA LEU A 112 -18.84 26.92 8.95
C LEU A 112 -18.94 27.96 10.07
#